data_AF-A0A1V4VLX5-F1
#
_entry.id   AF-A0A1V4VLX5-F1
#
_cell.length_a   1.000
_cell.length_b   1.000
_cell.length_c   1.000
_cell.angle_alpha   90.00
_cell.angle_beta   90.00
_cell.angle_gamma   90.00
#
_symmetry.space_group_name_H-M   'P 1'
#
loop_
_entity.id
_entity.type
_entity.pdbx_description
1 polymer ?
#
loop_
_entity_poly.entity_id
_entity_poly.type
_entity_poly.pdbx_seq_one_letter_code
_entity_poly.pdbx_strand_id
1 'polypeptide(L)'
;MFICPTCKTKIEHIFDEMREIQRQEWIADCSQGWLEIGRELKNKRQMLGITVRRVADAVGVSPATIRKFEEGKPVRSGRIIESAFRMFLELAG
;
A
#
# COMPACT_ATOMS: atom_id res chain seq x y z
N MET A 1 34.03 21.98 4.38
CA MET A 1 33.73 21.89 2.93
C MET A 1 32.22 21.89 2.81
N PHE A 2 31.62 23.03 2.44
CA PHE A 2 30.16 23.17 2.36
C PHE A 2 29.69 22.62 1.02
N ILE A 3 29.04 21.45 1.04
CA ILE A 3 28.32 20.93 -0.13
C ILE A 3 27.05 21.79 -0.26
N CYS A 4 26.93 22.51 -1.37
CA CYS A 4 25.77 23.33 -1.66
C CYS A 4 24.55 22.42 -1.94
N PRO A 5 23.45 22.51 -1.17
CA PRO A 5 22.33 21.57 -1.21
C PRO A 5 21.46 21.68 -2.46
N THR A 6 21.75 22.63 -3.36
CA THR A 6 20.95 22.94 -4.55
C THR A 6 21.66 22.67 -5.88
N CYS A 7 22.95 22.35 -5.89
CA CYS A 7 23.67 22.04 -7.14
C CYS A 7 23.80 20.52 -7.31
N LYS A 8 22.69 19.85 -7.67
CA LYS A 8 22.77 18.45 -8.05
C LYS A 8 23.63 18.28 -9.30
N THR A 9 24.52 17.30 -9.28
CA THR A 9 25.32 16.97 -10.47
C THR A 9 24.43 16.30 -11.52
N LYS A 10 24.84 16.36 -12.79
CA LYS A 10 24.13 15.69 -13.89
C LYS A 10 23.95 14.18 -13.64
N ILE A 11 24.92 13.58 -12.94
CA ILE A 11 24.89 12.18 -12.50
C ILE A 11 23.81 11.95 -11.42
N GLU A 12 23.69 12.85 -10.43
CA GLU A 12 22.65 12.77 -9.39
C GLU A 12 21.24 12.92 -9.96
N HIS A 13 21.04 13.79 -10.96
CA HIS A 13 19.76 13.90 -11.67
C HIS A 13 19.37 12.60 -12.39
N ILE A 14 20.31 11.94 -13.06
CA ILE A 14 20.08 10.63 -13.71
C ILE A 14 19.67 9.58 -12.67
N PHE A 15 20.33 9.53 -11.51
CA PHE A 15 19.96 8.59 -10.44
C PHE A 15 18.60 8.88 -9.82
N ASP A 16 18.17 10.13 -9.76
CA ASP A 16 16.81 10.50 -9.31
C ASP A 16 15.74 10.06 -10.31
N GLU A 17 15.97 10.30 -11.61
CA GLU A 17 15.07 9.86 -12.67
C GLU A 17 14.96 8.33 -12.72
N MET A 18 16.07 7.60 -12.59
CA MET A 18 16.07 6.14 -12.53
C MET A 18 15.29 5.59 -11.32
N ARG A 19 15.41 6.23 -10.14
CA ARG A 19 14.64 5.84 -8.95
C ARG A 19 13.15 6.07 -9.13
N GLU A 20 12.77 7.15 -9.81
CA GLU A 20 11.36 7.42 -10.11
C GLU A 20 10.81 6.39 -11.11
N ILE A 21 11.56 6.03 -12.15
CA ILE A 21 11.17 4.98 -13.11
C ILE A 21 10.96 3.63 -12.39
N GLN A 22 11.94 3.18 -11.59
CA GLN A 22 11.82 1.94 -10.82
C GLN A 22 10.64 1.95 -9.85
N ARG A 23 10.33 3.11 -9.26
CA ARG A 23 9.16 3.29 -8.41
C ARG A 23 7.87 3.13 -9.21
N GLN A 24 7.74 3.76 -10.38
CA GLN A 24 6.54 3.69 -11.21
C GLN A 24 6.31 2.26 -11.74
N GLU A 25 7.37 1.57 -12.15
CA GLU A 25 7.30 0.16 -12.57
C GLU A 25 6.84 -0.74 -11.41
N TRP A 26 7.39 -0.55 -10.21
CA TRP A 26 6.95 -1.30 -9.02
C TRP A 26 5.48 -1.03 -8.65
N ILE A 27 5.01 0.21 -8.82
CA ILE A 27 3.60 0.58 -8.62
C ILE A 27 2.70 -0.14 -9.63
N ALA A 28 3.11 -0.19 -10.90
CA ALA A 28 2.34 -0.82 -11.96
C ALA A 28 2.23 -2.34 -11.77
N ASP A 29 3.34 -3.01 -11.45
CA ASP A 29 3.42 -4.46 -11.25
C ASP A 29 2.58 -4.94 -10.05
N CYS A 30 2.51 -4.14 -8.98
CA CYS A 30 1.71 -4.47 -7.80
C CYS A 30 0.19 -4.23 -7.98
N SER A 31 -0.23 -3.46 -8.99
CA SER A 31 -1.57 -2.87 -9.02
C SER A 31 -2.69 -3.84 -9.41
N GLN A 32 -2.42 -4.84 -10.25
CA GLN A 32 -3.49 -5.66 -10.83
C GLN A 32 -4.08 -6.64 -9.80
N GLY A 33 -3.24 -7.43 -9.13
CA GLY A 33 -3.69 -8.44 -8.17
C GLY A 33 -4.28 -7.86 -6.89
N TRP A 34 -3.70 -6.76 -6.38
CA TRP A 34 -4.18 -6.13 -5.16
C TRP A 34 -5.48 -5.35 -5.33
N LEU A 35 -5.81 -4.91 -6.55
CA LEU A 35 -7.08 -4.23 -6.81
C LEU A 35 -8.28 -5.15 -6.60
N GLU A 36 -8.21 -6.38 -7.13
CA GLU A 36 -9.31 -7.33 -7.04
C GLU A 36 -9.48 -7.85 -5.60
N ILE A 37 -8.37 -8.25 -4.98
CA ILE A 37 -8.32 -8.67 -3.57
C ILE A 37 -8.79 -7.56 -2.64
N GLY A 38 -8.29 -6.33 -2.84
CA GLY A 38 -8.66 -5.17 -2.03
C GLY A 38 -10.16 -4.87 -2.09
N ARG A 39 -10.77 -4.96 -3.28
CA ARG A 39 -12.23 -4.81 -3.46
C ARG A 39 -13.02 -5.91 -2.79
N GLU A 40 -12.58 -7.16 -2.92
CA GLU A 40 -13.21 -8.32 -2.26
C GLU A 40 -13.28 -8.11 -0.74
N LEU A 41 -12.14 -7.80 -0.10
CA LEU A 41 -12.08 -7.59 1.35
C LEU A 41 -12.85 -6.36 1.79
N LYS A 42 -12.85 -5.28 1.00
CA LYS A 42 -13.67 -4.10 1.25
C LYS A 42 -15.16 -4.45 1.29
N ASN A 43 -15.64 -5.20 0.31
CA ASN A 43 -17.05 -5.60 0.22
C ASN A 43 -17.43 -6.48 1.43
N LYS A 44 -16.62 -7.50 1.75
CA LYS A 44 -16.86 -8.36 2.91
C LYS A 44 -16.86 -7.57 4.22
N ARG A 45 -15.92 -6.64 4.39
CA ARG A 45 -15.87 -5.73 5.55
C ARG A 45 -17.15 -4.90 5.67
N GLN A 46 -17.62 -4.33 4.56
CA GLN A 46 -18.84 -3.50 4.54
C GLN A 46 -20.09 -4.32 4.84
N MET A 47 -20.20 -5.55 4.33
CA MET A 47 -21.30 -6.47 4.63
C MET A 47 -21.38 -6.81 6.12
N LEU A 48 -20.23 -6.95 6.79
CA LEU A 48 -20.14 -7.20 8.23
C LEU A 48 -20.32 -5.93 9.09
N GLY A 49 -20.53 -4.76 8.48
CA GLY A 49 -20.64 -3.49 9.22
C GLY A 49 -19.34 -3.05 9.92
N ILE A 50 -18.20 -3.60 9.51
CA ILE A 50 -16.91 -3.34 10.16
C ILE A 50 -16.30 -2.05 9.61
N THR A 51 -15.81 -1.19 10.50
CA THR A 51 -15.12 0.04 10.11
C THR A 51 -13.68 -0.24 9.67
N VAL A 52 -13.15 0.60 8.78
CA VAL A 52 -11.73 0.57 8.39
C VAL A 52 -10.81 0.68 9.61
N ARG A 53 -11.19 1.50 10.60
CA ARG A 53 -10.44 1.68 11.85
C ARG A 53 -10.26 0.35 12.58
N ARG A 54 -11.34 -0.43 12.72
CA ARG A 54 -11.32 -1.69 13.45
C ARG A 54 -10.44 -2.74 12.78
N VAL A 55 -10.45 -2.81 11.45
CA VAL A 55 -9.50 -3.65 10.69
C VAL A 55 -8.07 -3.18 10.91
N ALA A 56 -7.82 -1.87 10.79
CA ALA A 56 -6.49 -1.30 10.91
C ALA A 56 -5.87 -1.59 12.30
N ASP A 57 -6.67 -1.43 13.35
CA ASP A 57 -6.28 -1.73 14.73
C ASP A 57 -5.98 -3.23 14.92
N ALA A 58 -6.77 -4.12 14.30
CA ALA A 58 -6.55 -5.57 14.36
C ALA A 58 -5.32 -6.05 13.57
N VAL A 59 -5.07 -5.45 12.40
CA VAL A 59 -3.94 -5.78 11.52
C VAL A 59 -2.64 -5.10 11.99
N GLY A 60 -2.72 -4.07 12.83
CA GLY A 60 -1.56 -3.33 13.34
C GLY A 60 -0.98 -2.33 12.32
N VAL A 61 -1.82 -1.71 11.50
CA VAL A 61 -1.41 -0.73 10.49
C VAL A 61 -2.25 0.55 10.57
N SER A 62 -1.86 1.59 9.83
CA SER A 62 -2.66 2.80 9.76
C SER A 62 -3.97 2.58 8.98
N PRO A 63 -5.09 3.27 9.33
CA PRO A 63 -6.32 3.24 8.52
C PRO A 63 -6.10 3.67 7.06
N ALA A 64 -5.14 4.58 6.82
CA ALA A 64 -4.77 5.00 5.48
C ALA A 64 -4.12 3.86 4.67
N THR A 65 -3.36 2.97 5.33
CA THR A 65 -2.78 1.77 4.72
C THR A 65 -3.88 0.81 4.27
N ILE A 66 -4.89 0.58 5.12
CA ILE A 66 -6.04 -0.26 4.74
C ILE A 66 -6.81 0.34 3.56
N ARG A 67 -7.08 1.65 3.55
CA ARG A 67 -7.75 2.30 2.40
C ARG A 67 -6.96 2.14 1.10
N LYS A 68 -5.64 2.34 1.15
CA LYS A 68 -4.77 2.13 -0.01
C LYS A 68 -4.87 0.69 -0.51
N PHE A 69 -4.79 -0.27 0.39
CA PHE A 69 -4.92 -1.68 0.06
C PHE A 69 -6.30 -2.00 -0.56
N GLU A 70 -7.40 -1.54 0.03
CA GLU A 70 -8.77 -1.70 -0.50
C GLU A 70 -8.98 -1.05 -1.87
N GLU A 71 -8.20 -0.01 -2.19
CA GLU A 71 -8.23 0.71 -3.46
C GLU A 71 -7.26 0.12 -4.51
N GLY A 72 -6.53 -0.95 -4.18
CA GLY A 72 -5.50 -1.53 -5.05
C GLY A 72 -4.24 -0.66 -5.18
N LYS A 73 -4.09 0.34 -4.32
CA LYS A 73 -2.89 1.20 -4.29
C LYS A 73 -1.71 0.44 -3.68
N PRO A 74 -0.50 0.71 -4.16
CA PRO A 74 0.71 0.03 -3.71
C PRO A 74 0.95 0.26 -2.22
N VAL A 75 1.17 -0.84 -1.49
CA VAL A 75 1.56 -0.85 -0.08
C VAL A 75 2.76 -1.78 0.11
N ARG A 76 3.69 -1.43 1.01
CA ARG A 76 4.95 -2.19 1.18
C ARG A 76 4.74 -3.66 1.58
N SER A 77 3.66 -3.96 2.29
CA SER A 77 3.44 -5.27 2.91
C SER A 77 2.12 -5.89 2.47
N GLY A 78 1.75 -5.74 1.19
CA GLY A 78 0.43 -6.14 0.67
C GLY A 78 0.04 -7.58 0.99
N ARG A 79 0.94 -8.55 0.82
CA ARG A 79 0.68 -9.97 1.16
C ARG A 79 0.37 -10.19 2.65
N ILE A 80 1.14 -9.55 3.54
CA ILE A 80 0.94 -9.69 5.00
C ILE A 80 -0.38 -9.03 5.40
N ILE A 81 -0.65 -7.84 4.85
CA ILE A 81 -1.91 -7.11 5.07
C ILE A 81 -3.10 -7.96 4.60
N GLU A 82 -3.01 -8.57 3.42
CA GLU A 82 -4.05 -9.46 2.89
C GLU A 82 -4.35 -10.61 3.85
N SER A 83 -3.33 -11.39 4.24
CA SER A 83 -3.53 -12.56 5.10
C SER A 83 -4.12 -12.17 6.45
N ALA A 84 -3.60 -11.12 7.09
CA ALA A 84 -4.11 -10.65 8.37
C ALA A 84 -5.55 -10.12 8.26
N PHE A 85 -5.87 -9.40 7.19
CA PHE A 85 -7.21 -8.86 6.95
C PHE A 85 -8.22 -10.00 6.69
N ARG A 86 -7.86 -11.00 5.88
CA ARG A 86 -8.69 -12.20 5.66
C ARG A 86 -9.01 -12.93 6.96
N MET A 87 -7.96 -13.26 7.74
CA MET A 87 -8.11 -13.93 9.04
C MET A 87 -9.00 -13.12 10.00
N PHE A 88 -8.82 -11.81 10.06
CA PHE A 88 -9.65 -10.96 10.92
C PHE A 88 -11.14 -10.97 10.50
N LEU A 89 -11.45 -10.88 9.20
CA LEU A 89 -12.84 -10.91 8.73
C LEU A 89 -13.51 -12.28 8.91
N GLU A 90 -12.74 -13.37 8.88
CA GLU A 90 -13.25 -14.71 9.16
C GLU A 90 -13.61 -14.92 10.63
N LEU A 91 -12.85 -14.30 11.54
CA LEU A 91 -13.12 -14.36 12.98
C LEU A 91 -14.20 -13.36 13.44
N ALA A 92 -14.52 -12.37 12.62
CA ALA A 92 -15.43 -11.27 12.97
C ALA A 92 -16.85 -11.44 12.41
N GLY A 93 -17.08 -12.40 11.51
CA GLY A 93 -18.40 -12.78 11.00
C GLY A 93 -18.95 -14.00 11.72
#